data_AF-A0A3D1KI29-F1
#
_entry.id   AF-A0A3D1KI29-F1
#
_cell.length_a   1.000
_cell.length_b   1.000
_cell.length_c   1.000
_cell.angle_alpha   90.00
_cell.angle_beta   90.00
_cell.angle_gamma   90.00
#
_symmetry.space_group_name_H-M   'P 1'
#
loop_
_entity.id
_entity.type
_entity.pdbx_description
1 polymer ?
#
loop_
_entity_poly.entity_id
_entity_poly.type
_entity_poly.pdbx_seq_one_letter_code
_entity_poly.pdbx_strand_id
1 'polypeptide(L)'
;MTEPDTICAIATGQGGAIGIVRVSGPEAIRLTEKIFRAHKGKKLDEAKSSTLSYGWIVDAEEKPVDEVLVSVFRSPHSYTGENSTEISCHNSPYVMQKVMQLLLDNGCRLAQP
;
A
#
# COMPACT_ATOMS: atom_id res chain seq x y z
N MET A 1 20.67 -2.15 17.18
CA MET A 1 20.22 -2.19 15.77
C MET A 1 18.72 -1.94 15.84
N THR A 2 18.24 -0.85 15.26
CA THR A 2 16.80 -0.56 15.20
C THR A 2 16.13 -1.72 14.44
N GLU A 3 15.02 -2.23 14.96
CA GLU A 3 14.23 -3.25 14.26
C GLU A 3 13.90 -2.77 12.83
N PRO A 4 13.87 -3.66 11.84
CA PRO A 4 13.55 -3.29 10.46
C PRO A 4 12.15 -2.68 10.41
N ASP A 5 12.09 -1.41 10.03
CA ASP A 5 10.90 -0.58 10.08
C ASP A 5 10.15 -0.66 8.74
N THR A 6 8.82 -0.55 8.74
CA THR A 6 8.03 -0.54 7.49
C THR A 6 7.68 0.89 7.10
N ILE A 7 8.11 1.31 5.91
CA ILE A 7 7.98 2.68 5.43
C ILE A 7 6.94 2.81 4.32
N CYS A 8 6.30 3.99 4.22
CA CYS A 8 5.43 4.34 3.11
C CYS A 8 5.76 5.73 2.54
N ALA A 9 5.48 5.91 1.24
CA ALA A 9 5.62 7.19 0.54
C ALA A 9 4.75 7.24 -0.72
N ILE A 10 4.36 8.46 -1.12
CA ILE A 10 3.83 8.72 -2.44
C ILE A 10 4.98 8.60 -3.46
N ALA A 11 4.84 7.68 -4.42
CA ALA A 11 5.88 7.36 -5.41
C ALA A 11 5.68 8.08 -6.76
N THR A 12 4.60 8.85 -6.91
CA THR A 12 4.24 9.57 -8.14
C THR A 12 4.21 11.08 -7.93
N GLY A 13 4.38 11.84 -9.01
CA GLY A 13 4.13 13.29 -9.00
C GLY A 13 2.66 13.64 -8.73
N GLN A 14 2.43 14.92 -8.39
CA GLN A 14 1.07 15.44 -8.20
C GLN A 14 0.38 15.66 -9.56
N GLY A 15 -0.93 15.40 -9.59
CA GLY A 15 -1.75 15.53 -10.80
C GLY A 15 -1.71 14.30 -11.71
N GLY A 16 -2.76 14.12 -12.52
CA GLY A 16 -2.94 12.96 -13.39
C GLY A 16 -4.04 12.01 -12.90
N ALA A 17 -4.23 10.90 -13.61
CA ALA A 17 -5.30 9.94 -13.31
C ALA A 17 -4.92 8.98 -12.17
N ILE A 18 -3.68 8.48 -12.16
CA ILE A 18 -3.22 7.44 -11.25
C ILE A 18 -2.07 7.93 -10.37
N GLY A 19 -2.20 7.71 -9.07
CA GLY A 19 -1.18 7.94 -8.07
C GLY A 19 -0.78 6.63 -7.42
N ILE A 20 0.51 6.51 -7.05
CA ILE A 20 1.04 5.30 -6.40
C ILE A 20 1.50 5.66 -5.00
N VAL A 21 1.04 4.89 -4.01
CA VAL A 21 1.63 4.84 -2.68
C VAL A 21 2.40 3.54 -2.54
N ARG A 22 3.71 3.62 -2.28
CA ARG A 22 4.56 2.45 -2.06
C ARG A 22 4.73 2.20 -0.57
N VAL A 23 4.68 0.93 -0.17
CA VAL A 23 5.04 0.47 1.17
C VAL A 23 6.19 -0.54 1.04
N SER A 24 7.23 -0.42 1.87
CA SER A 24 8.37 -1.34 1.90
C SER A 24 8.77 -1.68 3.32
N GLY A 25 9.13 -2.92 3.57
CA GLY A 25 9.60 -3.40 4.87
C GLY A 25 9.03 -4.76 5.22
N PRO A 26 9.40 -5.32 6.39
CA PRO A 26 8.98 -6.67 6.79
C PRO A 26 7.46 -6.83 6.83
N GLU A 27 6.73 -5.78 7.22
CA GLU A 27 5.29 -5.80 7.44
C GLU A 27 4.48 -5.22 6.27
N ALA A 28 5.12 -4.85 5.15
CA ALA A 28 4.48 -4.09 4.06
C ALA A 28 3.17 -4.71 3.55
N ILE A 29 3.17 -6.03 3.31
CA ILE A 29 1.99 -6.76 2.83
C ILE A 29 0.90 -6.76 3.90
N ARG A 30 1.24 -7.07 5.16
CA ARG A 30 0.28 -7.15 6.26
C ARG A 30 -0.34 -5.79 6.58
N LEU A 31 0.45 -4.72 6.63
CA LEU A 31 -0.05 -3.36 6.91
C LEU A 31 -0.94 -2.85 5.78
N THR A 32 -0.60 -3.16 4.53
CA THR A 32 -1.45 -2.85 3.38
C THR A 32 -2.77 -3.63 3.44
N GLU A 33 -2.74 -4.91 3.83
CA GLU A 33 -3.94 -5.75 3.93
C GLU A 33 -4.95 -5.22 4.97
N LYS A 34 -4.47 -4.62 6.07
CA LYS A 34 -5.37 -4.04 7.09
C LYS A 34 -6.33 -3.01 6.51
N ILE A 35 -5.87 -2.21 5.55
CA ILE A 35 -6.64 -1.12 4.94
C ILE A 35 -7.25 -1.52 3.59
N PHE A 36 -7.01 -2.73 3.10
CA PHE A 36 -7.46 -3.20 1.79
C PHE A 36 -8.52 -4.28 1.92
N ARG A 37 -9.55 -4.20 1.07
CA ARG A 37 -10.60 -5.22 0.95
C ARG A 37 -10.65 -5.69 -0.50
N ALA A 38 -10.18 -6.92 -0.74
CA ALA A 38 -10.19 -7.51 -2.07
C ALA A 38 -11.62 -7.78 -2.56
N HIS A 39 -11.90 -7.47 -3.82
CA HIS A 39 -13.22 -7.70 -4.40
C HIS A 39 -13.63 -9.18 -4.40
N LYS A 40 -12.66 -10.08 -4.56
CA LYS A 40 -12.87 -11.55 -4.58
C LYS A 40 -12.49 -12.24 -3.27
N GLY A 41 -12.37 -11.49 -2.17
CA GLY A 41 -12.05 -12.03 -0.83
C GLY A 41 -10.65 -12.62 -0.66
N LYS A 42 -9.81 -12.62 -1.71
CA LYS A 42 -8.44 -13.12 -1.65
C LYS A 42 -7.55 -12.15 -0.88
N LYS A 43 -6.86 -12.63 0.15
CA LYS A 43 -5.92 -11.85 0.93
C LYS A 43 -4.64 -11.50 0.15
N LEU A 44 -3.97 -10.42 0.53
CA LEU A 44 -2.70 -10.02 -0.07
C LEU A 44 -1.56 -10.94 0.38
N ASP A 45 -1.62 -11.47 1.60
CA ASP A 45 -0.67 -12.46 2.11
C ASP A 45 -0.66 -13.79 1.32
N GLU A 46 -1.75 -14.10 0.63
CA GLU A 46 -1.93 -15.24 -0.29
C GLU A 46 -1.62 -14.89 -1.75
N ALA A 47 -1.38 -13.61 -2.06
CA ALA A 47 -1.04 -13.18 -3.41
C ALA A 47 0.39 -13.63 -3.78
N LYS A 48 0.54 -14.10 -5.02
CA LYS A 48 1.87 -14.39 -5.59
C LYS A 48 2.60 -13.06 -5.81
N SER A 49 3.93 -13.07 -5.67
CA SER A 49 4.73 -11.90 -6.03
C SER A 49 4.50 -11.51 -7.49
N SER A 50 4.63 -10.22 -7.79
CA SER A 50 4.46 -9.64 -9.12
C SER A 50 3.05 -9.86 -9.69
N THR A 51 2.03 -9.81 -8.84
CA THR A 51 0.62 -9.87 -9.23
C THR A 51 -0.18 -8.69 -8.70
N LEU A 52 -1.31 -8.42 -9.36
CA LEU A 52 -2.24 -7.34 -9.01
C LEU A 52 -3.48 -7.89 -8.32
N SER A 53 -3.89 -7.22 -7.25
CA SER A 53 -5.14 -7.46 -6.54
C SER A 53 -6.05 -6.25 -6.68
N TYR A 54 -7.28 -6.46 -7.13
CA TYR A 54 -8.30 -5.41 -7.28
C TYR A 54 -9.25 -5.40 -6.08
N GLY A 55 -9.59 -4.21 -5.59
CA GLY A 55 -10.47 -4.04 -4.45
C GLY A 55 -10.54 -2.59 -3.98
N TRP A 56 -10.86 -2.42 -2.71
CA TRP A 56 -11.07 -1.11 -2.08
C TRP A 56 -10.03 -0.84 -1.01
N ILE A 57 -9.55 0.40 -0.93
CA ILE A 57 -9.02 0.91 0.33
C ILE A 57 -10.20 1.36 1.18
N VAL A 58 -10.21 0.98 2.45
CA VAL A 58 -11.25 1.33 3.42
C VAL A 58 -10.64 2.03 4.64
N ASP A 59 -11.43 2.86 5.30
CA ASP A 59 -11.05 3.46 6.58
C ASP A 59 -11.35 2.52 7.78
N ALA A 60 -11.10 3.01 8.99
CA ALA A 60 -11.32 2.25 10.22
C ALA A 60 -12.79 1.91 10.51
N GLU A 61 -13.74 2.58 9.84
CA GLU A 61 -15.18 2.28 9.91
C GLU A 61 -15.63 1.41 8.72
N GLU A 62 -14.70 0.80 7.97
CA GLU A 62 -14.94 0.03 6.76
C GLU A 62 -15.60 0.83 5.62
N LYS A 63 -15.52 2.17 5.64
CA LYS A 63 -16.04 3.00 4.56
C LYS A 63 -15.05 3.05 3.40
N PRO A 64 -15.51 2.89 2.15
CA PRO A 64 -14.62 2.95 0.99
C PRO A 64 -14.00 4.33 0.83
N VAL A 65 -12.68 4.36 0.70
CA VAL A 65 -11.88 5.56 0.38
C VAL A 65 -11.67 5.66 -1.12
N ASP A 66 -11.21 4.58 -1.73
CA ASP A 66 -11.00 4.51 -3.18
C ASP A 66 -10.99 3.06 -3.67
N GLU A 67 -11.29 2.89 -4.96
CA GLU A 67 -11.14 1.63 -5.68
C GLU A 67 -9.75 1.56 -6.30
N VAL A 68 -9.00 0.50 -6.01
CA VAL A 68 -7.55 0.45 -6.25
C VAL A 68 -7.08 -0.86 -6.87
N LEU A 69 -5.86 -0.81 -7.40
CA LEU A 69 -5.05 -1.99 -7.68
C LEU A 69 -3.87 -2.02 -6.72
N VAL A 70 -3.65 -3.16 -6.06
CA VAL A 70 -2.49 -3.40 -5.21
C VAL A 70 -1.56 -4.40 -5.86
N SER A 71 -0.35 -3.96 -6.21
CA SER A 71 0.75 -4.84 -6.62
C SER A 71 1.43 -5.40 -5.38
N VAL A 72 1.72 -6.71 -5.37
CA VAL A 72 2.46 -7.36 -4.28
C VAL A 72 3.84 -7.80 -4.76
N PHE A 73 4.89 -7.41 -4.06
CA PHE A 73 6.27 -7.82 -4.30
C PHE A 73 6.83 -8.48 -3.04
N ARG A 74 7.46 -9.65 -3.18
CA ARG A 74 8.07 -10.38 -2.07
C ARG A 74 9.57 -10.33 -2.16
N SER A 75 10.24 -10.22 -1.01
CA SER A 75 11.69 -10.31 -0.92
C SER A 75 12.19 -11.64 -1.52
N PRO A 76 13.34 -11.65 -2.23
CA PRO A 76 14.23 -10.52 -2.53
C PRO A 76 13.89 -9.78 -3.84
N HIS A 77 12.72 -10.05 -4.45
CA HIS A 77 12.38 -9.62 -5.80
C HIS A 77 11.49 -8.35 -5.82
N SER A 78 12.00 -7.27 -5.23
CA SER A 78 11.37 -5.95 -5.22
C SER A 78 12.42 -4.86 -5.46
N TYR A 79 11.97 -3.61 -5.62
CA TYR A 79 12.87 -2.47 -5.80
C TYR A 79 13.84 -2.27 -4.62
N THR A 80 13.37 -2.49 -3.39
CA THR A 80 14.17 -2.34 -2.16
C THR A 80 14.85 -3.63 -1.73
N GLY A 81 14.52 -4.78 -2.34
CA GLY A 81 14.92 -6.11 -1.88
C GLY A 81 14.08 -6.65 -0.72
N GLU A 82 13.13 -5.88 -0.19
CA GLU A 82 12.23 -6.27 0.91
C GLU A 82 10.87 -6.73 0.39
N ASN A 83 9.97 -7.12 1.30
CA ASN A 83 8.55 -7.18 0.94
C ASN A 83 8.06 -5.76 0.63
N SER A 84 7.22 -5.62 -0.39
CA SER A 84 6.68 -4.33 -0.78
C SER A 84 5.28 -4.47 -1.37
N THR A 85 4.50 -3.39 -1.26
CA THR A 85 3.25 -3.23 -1.99
C THR A 85 3.25 -1.89 -2.69
N GLU A 86 2.51 -1.80 -3.80
CA GLU A 86 2.22 -0.54 -4.48
C GLU A 86 0.71 -0.42 -4.64
N ILE A 87 0.13 0.63 -4.06
CA ILE A 87 -1.29 0.93 -4.11
C ILE A 87 -1.49 1.98 -5.22
N SER A 88 -2.01 1.53 -6.36
CA SER A 88 -2.40 2.39 -7.48
C SER A 88 -3.85 2.83 -7.28
N CYS A 89 -4.03 4.13 -7.04
CA CYS A 89 -5.31 4.77 -6.72
C CYS A 89 -5.52 6.02 -7.58
N HIS A 90 -6.70 6.64 -7.50
CA HIS A 90 -6.95 7.91 -8.16
C HIS A 90 -6.03 9.00 -7.58
N ASN A 91 -5.30 9.73 -8.44
CA ASN A 91 -4.32 10.75 -8.01
C ASN A 91 -4.97 12.07 -7.54
N SER A 92 -6.07 11.99 -6.78
CA SER A 92 -6.63 13.16 -6.11
C SER A 92 -5.86 13.43 -4.81
N PRO A 93 -5.59 14.70 -4.46
CA PRO A 93 -4.92 15.03 -3.20
C PRO A 93 -5.58 14.40 -1.97
N TYR A 94 -6.92 14.36 -1.96
CA TYR A 94 -7.69 13.73 -0.88
C TYR A 94 -7.39 12.23 -0.75
N VAL A 95 -7.50 11.46 -1.83
CA VAL A 95 -7.26 10.01 -1.81
C VAL A 95 -5.82 9.71 -1.41
N MET A 96 -4.84 10.39 -2.03
CA MET A 96 -3.42 10.15 -1.75
C MET A 96 -3.08 10.42 -0.28
N GLN A 97 -3.58 11.52 0.29
CA GLN A 97 -3.39 11.85 1.71
C GLN A 97 -4.10 10.87 2.63
N LYS A 98 -5.32 10.45 2.29
CA LYS A 98 -6.09 9.50 3.11
C LYS A 98 -5.44 8.12 3.15
N VAL A 99 -4.95 7.61 2.01
CA VAL A 99 -4.21 6.34 1.94
C VAL A 99 -2.93 6.42 2.78
N MET A 100 -2.16 7.51 2.64
CA MET A 100 -0.96 7.73 3.47
C MET A 100 -1.29 7.73 4.96
N GLN A 101 -2.32 8.48 5.40
CA GLN A 101 -2.72 8.54 6.80
C GLN A 101 -3.11 7.16 7.34
N LEU A 102 -3.91 6.40 6.58
CA LEU A 102 -4.34 5.05 6.96
C LEU A 102 -3.15 4.10 7.14
N LEU A 103 -2.13 4.20 6.28
CA LEU A 103 -0.90 3.41 6.41
C LEU A 103 -0.12 3.78 7.68
N LEU A 104 0.00 5.09 7.96
CA LEU A 104 0.68 5.58 9.17
C LEU A 104 -0.05 5.12 10.44
N ASP A 105 -1.37 5.26 10.48
CA ASP A 105 -2.21 4.83 11.60
C ASP A 105 -2.11 3.31 11.86
N ASN A 106 -1.77 2.53 10.83
CA ASN A 106 -1.63 1.08 10.93
C ASN A 106 -0.21 0.58 11.22
N GLY A 107 0.76 1.49 11.34
CA GLY A 107 2.13 1.19 11.77
C GLY A 107 3.21 1.38 10.70
N CYS A 108 2.89 1.98 9.55
CA CYS A 108 3.93 2.46 8.65
C CYS A 108 4.55 3.75 9.20
N ARG A 109 5.81 4.02 8.84
CA ARG A 109 6.45 5.32 9.02
C ARG A 109 6.62 6.01 7.67
N LEU A 110 6.69 7.34 7.65
CA LEU A 110 7.10 8.07 6.45
C LEU A 110 8.53 7.70 6.04
N ALA A 111 8.74 7.38 4.76
CA ALA A 111 10.09 7.25 4.21
C ALA A 111 10.86 8.57 4.31
N GLN A 112 12.17 8.50 4.53
CA GLN A 112 13.07 9.66 4.51
C GLN A 112 13.77 9.74 3.14
N PRO A 113 14.14 10.94 2.66
CA PRO A 113 14.91 11.12 1.43
C PRO A 113 16.27 10.41 1.43
#